data_AF-A0A4Q7ZDT4-F1
#
_entry.id   AF-A0A4Q7ZDT4-F1
#
_cell.length_a   1.000
_cell.length_b   1.000
_cell.length_c   1.000
_cell.angle_alpha   90.00
_cell.angle_beta   90.00
_cell.angle_gamma   90.00
#
_symmetry.space_group_name_H-M   'P 1'
#
loop_
_entity.id
_entity.type
_entity.pdbx_description
1 polymer ?
#
loop_
_entity_poly.entity_id
_entity_poly.type
_entity_poly.pdbx_seq_one_letter_code
_entity_poly.pdbx_strand_id
1 'polypeptide(L)'
;MIGYPPPWVHRPIAGRILTMMPYDGGSNRRWLHQRLGSQIRPEHRGGGVWAVARSHFRHLVEGLAERFGYVDILLDFRQAERCDTRCRDARGDDCTCSCLGENHGGAAYWRHWIEVGDTTLVAPGDVVRRHVRLTARG
;
A
#
# COMPACT_ATOMS: atom_id res chain seq x y z
N MET A 1 -2.54 13.43 5.29
CA MET A 1 -1.21 12.91 4.92
C MET A 1 -0.41 14.01 4.24
N ILE A 2 -0.14 15.09 4.98
CA ILE A 2 0.74 16.17 4.54
C ILE A 2 2.15 15.68 4.92
N GLY A 3 3.07 15.52 3.95
CA GLY A 3 4.48 15.24 4.26
C GLY A 3 5.21 14.17 3.43
N TYR A 4 4.52 13.32 2.65
CA TYR A 4 5.20 12.32 1.80
C TYR A 4 5.25 12.78 0.34
N PRO A 5 6.43 12.82 -0.30
CA PRO A 5 6.53 13.19 -1.71
C PRO A 5 5.82 12.15 -2.61
N PRO A 6 5.28 12.57 -3.77
CA PRO A 6 4.77 11.64 -4.77
C PRO A 6 5.87 10.71 -5.32
N PRO A 7 5.54 9.47 -5.72
CA PRO A 7 4.26 8.78 -5.53
C PRO A 7 4.20 8.03 -4.19
N TRP A 8 3.01 7.93 -3.62
CA TRP A 8 2.79 7.11 -2.42
C TRP A 8 1.50 6.31 -2.46
N VAL A 9 1.46 5.27 -1.63
CA VAL A 9 0.31 4.41 -1.37
C VAL A 9 0.11 4.31 0.14
N HIS A 10 -1.13 4.50 0.60
CA HIS A 10 -1.54 4.24 1.97
C HIS A 10 -2.62 3.17 1.98
N ARG A 11 -2.31 2.06 2.66
CA ARG A 11 -3.22 0.95 2.91
C ARG A 11 -3.67 1.04 4.37
N PRO A 12 -4.86 1.61 4.65
CA PRO A 12 -5.39 1.73 6.01
C PRO A 12 -5.77 0.35 6.57
N ILE A 13 -6.19 0.27 7.83
CA ILE A 13 -6.73 -0.98 8.40
C ILE A 13 -7.95 -1.47 7.62
N ALA A 14 -8.86 -0.56 7.27
CA ALA A 14 -10.11 -0.89 6.55
C ALA A 14 -10.44 0.19 5.52
N GLY A 15 -11.30 -0.16 4.56
CA GLY A 15 -11.68 0.73 3.47
C GLY A 15 -10.69 0.69 2.29
N ARG A 16 -10.73 1.73 1.45
CA ARG A 16 -9.99 1.79 0.18
C ARG A 16 -8.52 2.14 0.40
N ILE A 17 -7.66 1.67 -0.49
CA ILE A 17 -6.28 2.17 -0.59
C ILE A 17 -6.34 3.58 -1.14
N LEU A 18 -5.57 4.48 -0.54
CA LEU A 18 -5.32 5.81 -1.10
C LEU A 18 -3.97 5.79 -1.80
N THR A 19 -3.90 6.35 -2.99
CA THR A 19 -2.63 6.56 -3.69
C THR A 19 -2.59 7.96 -4.24
N MET A 20 -1.43 8.60 -4.14
CA MET A 20 -1.18 9.85 -4.82
C MET A 20 -0.17 9.62 -5.93
N MET A 21 -0.53 10.12 -7.09
CA MET A 21 0.28 10.02 -8.30
C MET A 21 0.62 11.42 -8.76
N PRO A 22 1.89 11.70 -9.13
CA PRO A 22 2.25 12.94 -9.81
C PRO A 22 1.29 13.22 -10.98
N TYR A 23 0.99 14.49 -11.23
CA TYR A 23 0.24 14.84 -12.43
C TYR A 23 1.05 14.47 -13.67
N ASP A 24 0.44 13.69 -14.55
CA ASP A 24 1.06 13.26 -15.81
C ASP A 24 0.07 13.49 -16.97
N GLY A 25 -0.24 14.76 -17.24
CA GLY A 25 -1.11 15.13 -18.38
C GLY A 25 -2.53 14.53 -18.33
N GLY A 26 -3.05 14.20 -17.14
CA GLY A 26 -4.35 13.54 -16.98
C GLY A 26 -4.36 12.03 -17.25
N SER A 27 -3.21 11.41 -17.52
CA SER A 27 -3.10 10.00 -17.91
C SER A 27 -3.37 9.00 -16.76
N ASN A 28 -3.34 9.45 -15.51
CA ASN A 28 -3.38 8.57 -14.33
C ASN A 28 -4.61 7.67 -14.26
N ARG A 29 -5.80 8.17 -14.63
CA ARG A 29 -7.00 7.34 -14.68
C ARG A 29 -6.85 6.20 -15.68
N ARG A 30 -6.40 6.51 -16.90
CA ARG A 30 -6.18 5.52 -17.96
C ARG A 30 -5.14 4.50 -17.53
N TRP A 31 -4.04 4.96 -16.93
CA TRP A 31 -3.00 4.09 -16.43
C TRP A 31 -3.51 3.13 -15.34
N LEU A 32 -4.33 3.60 -14.40
CA LEU A 32 -4.94 2.75 -13.37
C LEU A 32 -5.78 1.62 -13.98
N HIS A 33 -6.59 1.91 -15.01
CA HIS A 33 -7.36 0.87 -15.71
C HIS A 33 -6.46 -0.12 -16.47
N GLN A 34 -5.37 0.35 -17.08
CA GLN A 34 -4.42 -0.53 -17.77
C GLN A 34 -3.68 -1.44 -16.78
N ARG A 35 -3.27 -0.93 -15.62
CA ARG A 35 -2.50 -1.68 -14.63
C ARG A 35 -3.35 -2.62 -13.78
N LEU A 36 -4.54 -2.17 -13.35
CA LEU A 36 -5.35 -2.89 -12.36
C LEU A 36 -6.56 -3.62 -12.96
N GLY A 37 -6.79 -3.47 -14.27
CA GLY A 37 -7.89 -4.09 -15.01
C GLY A 37 -8.98 -3.11 -15.43
N SER A 38 -9.67 -3.41 -16.53
CA SER A 38 -10.65 -2.47 -17.12
C SER A 38 -11.87 -2.21 -16.22
N GLN A 39 -12.25 -3.17 -15.38
CA GLN A 39 -13.45 -3.11 -14.53
C GLN A 39 -13.26 -2.38 -13.20
N ILE A 40 -12.07 -1.86 -12.90
CA ILE A 40 -11.85 -1.12 -11.67
C ILE A 40 -12.72 0.14 -11.62
N ARG A 41 -13.05 0.58 -10.40
CA ARG A 41 -13.76 1.84 -10.15
C ARG A 41 -12.87 2.77 -9.30
N PRO A 42 -11.80 3.36 -9.87
CA PRO A 42 -10.95 4.28 -9.15
C PRO A 42 -11.71 5.58 -8.92
N GLU A 43 -11.62 6.11 -7.71
CA GLU A 43 -12.30 7.35 -7.33
C GLU A 43 -11.27 8.45 -7.11
N HIS A 44 -11.39 9.55 -7.85
CA HIS A 44 -10.52 10.70 -7.66
C HIS A 44 -10.95 11.48 -6.42
N ARG A 45 -10.03 11.71 -5.50
CA ARG A 45 -10.25 12.41 -4.22
C ARG A 45 -9.77 13.87 -4.24
N GLY A 46 -9.30 14.36 -5.39
CA GLY A 46 -8.67 15.67 -5.52
C GLY A 46 -7.16 15.63 -5.24
N GLY A 47 -6.44 16.68 -5.68
CA GLY A 47 -5.00 16.82 -5.41
C GLY A 47 -4.12 15.67 -5.94
N GLY A 48 -4.54 14.99 -7.02
CA GLY A 48 -3.81 13.83 -7.56
C GLY A 48 -4.00 12.53 -6.76
N VAL A 49 -4.88 12.53 -5.76
CA VAL A 49 -5.18 11.36 -4.93
C VAL A 49 -6.31 10.53 -5.53
N TRP A 50 -6.12 9.21 -5.53
CA TRP A 50 -7.06 8.21 -6.01
C TRP A 50 -7.36 7.19 -4.91
N ALA A 51 -8.60 6.72 -4.84
CA ALA A 51 -9.01 5.63 -3.97
C ALA A 51 -9.31 4.36 -4.80
N VAL A 52 -8.64 3.25 -4.50
CA VAL A 52 -8.81 1.95 -5.17
C VAL A 52 -9.14 0.84 -4.19
N ALA A 53 -9.73 -0.27 -4.67
CA ALA A 53 -10.07 -1.41 -3.80
C ALA A 53 -8.80 -2.08 -3.26
N ARG A 54 -8.88 -2.63 -2.04
CA ARG A 54 -7.73 -3.24 -1.33
C ARG A 54 -7.10 -4.40 -2.08
N SER A 55 -7.90 -5.18 -2.79
CA SER A 55 -7.44 -6.34 -3.58
C SER A 55 -6.46 -5.98 -4.70
N HIS A 56 -6.28 -4.69 -5.01
CA HIS A 56 -5.33 -4.22 -6.02
C HIS A 56 -3.99 -3.77 -5.42
N PHE A 57 -3.77 -3.93 -4.12
CA PHE A 57 -2.62 -3.37 -3.41
C PHE A 57 -1.29 -3.71 -4.08
N ARG A 58 -0.97 -5.01 -4.23
CA ARG A 58 0.26 -5.50 -4.85
C ARG A 58 0.45 -4.95 -6.26
N HIS A 59 -0.54 -5.12 -7.13
CA HIS A 59 -0.44 -4.68 -8.52
C HIS A 59 -0.27 -3.15 -8.64
N LEU A 60 -0.87 -2.39 -7.72
CA LEU A 60 -0.71 -0.94 -7.64
C LEU A 60 0.71 -0.56 -7.23
N VAL A 61 1.24 -1.09 -6.12
CA VAL A 61 2.57 -0.69 -5.64
C VAL A 61 3.67 -1.11 -6.61
N GLU A 62 3.60 -2.33 -7.17
CA GLU A 62 4.53 -2.81 -8.19
C GLU A 62 4.48 -1.90 -9.44
N GLY A 63 3.27 -1.58 -9.91
CA GLY A 63 3.11 -0.73 -11.10
C GLY A 63 3.56 0.71 -10.89
N LEU A 64 3.35 1.28 -9.70
CA LEU A 64 3.82 2.62 -9.38
C LEU A 64 5.34 2.68 -9.30
N ALA A 65 5.98 1.67 -8.70
CA ALA A 65 7.42 1.55 -8.69
C ALA A 65 7.98 1.41 -10.12
N GLU A 66 7.39 0.55 -10.95
CA GLU A 66 7.74 0.41 -12.38
C GLU A 66 7.61 1.75 -13.13
N ARG A 67 6.53 2.50 -12.89
CA ARG A 67 6.23 3.75 -13.61
C ARG A 67 7.12 4.92 -13.19
N PHE A 68 7.39 5.05 -11.90
CA PHE A 68 8.02 6.25 -11.33
C PHE A 68 9.41 5.97 -10.72
N GLY A 69 9.93 4.76 -10.89
CA GLY A 69 11.21 4.29 -10.33
C GLY A 69 11.13 3.88 -8.85
N TYR A 70 10.17 4.42 -8.09
CA TYR A 70 9.90 4.05 -6.71
C TYR A 70 8.46 4.37 -6.30
N VAL A 71 8.05 3.86 -5.14
CA VAL A 71 6.84 4.27 -4.44
C VAL A 71 7.02 4.13 -2.92
N ASP A 72 6.58 5.15 -2.18
CA ASP A 72 6.46 5.06 -0.73
C ASP A 72 5.15 4.39 -0.33
N ILE A 73 5.21 3.50 0.64
CA ILE A 73 4.11 2.64 1.05
C ILE A 73 3.91 2.78 2.56
N LEU A 74 2.72 3.19 2.94
CA LEU A 74 2.26 3.34 4.31
C LEU A 74 1.26 2.23 4.61
N LEU A 75 1.57 1.38 5.58
CA LEU A 75 0.74 0.24 5.98
C LEU A 75 0.27 0.43 7.42
N ASP A 76 -1.05 0.43 7.62
CA ASP A 76 -1.64 0.49 8.96
C ASP A 76 -1.96 -0.92 9.47
N PHE A 77 -1.61 -1.17 10.73
CA PHE A 77 -1.83 -2.43 11.45
C PHE A 77 -2.52 -2.15 12.80
N ARG A 78 -3.27 -3.12 13.31
CA ARG A 78 -3.89 -3.06 14.64
C ARG A 78 -3.00 -3.77 15.66
N GLN A 79 -2.59 -3.09 16.74
CA GLN A 79 -1.81 -3.73 17.82
C GLN A 79 -2.57 -4.84 18.52
N ALA A 80 -3.91 -4.70 18.62
CA ALA A 80 -4.76 -5.70 19.24
C ALA A 80 -5.03 -6.94 18.36
N GLU A 81 -4.81 -6.86 17.04
CA GLU A 81 -5.12 -7.95 16.11
C GLU A 81 -3.98 -8.97 16.09
N ARG A 82 -4.18 -10.12 16.75
CA ARG A 82 -3.16 -11.18 16.81
C ARG A 82 -3.08 -11.94 15.48
N CYS A 83 -1.87 -12.28 15.08
CA CYS A 83 -1.63 -13.17 13.94
C CYS A 83 -2.14 -14.59 14.25
N ASP A 84 -2.96 -15.15 13.36
CA ASP A 84 -3.52 -16.49 13.48
C ASP A 84 -3.10 -17.40 12.32
N THR A 85 -3.59 -18.65 12.31
CA THR A 85 -3.30 -19.61 11.23
C THR A 85 -3.83 -19.14 9.88
N ARG A 86 -4.97 -18.46 9.83
CA ARG A 86 -5.52 -17.92 8.57
C ARG A 86 -4.59 -16.88 7.96
N CYS A 87 -4.01 -16.00 8.78
CA CYS A 87 -3.02 -15.01 8.36
C CYS A 87 -1.73 -15.70 7.88
N ARG A 88 -1.24 -16.71 8.61
CA ARG A 88 -0.04 -17.46 8.23
C ARG A 88 -0.19 -18.23 6.92
N ASP A 89 -1.38 -18.72 6.62
CA ASP A 89 -1.64 -19.51 5.41
C ASP A 89 -2.23 -18.66 4.25
N ALA A 90 -2.36 -17.35 4.44
CA ALA A 90 -2.95 -16.44 3.47
C ALA A 90 -2.10 -16.33 2.19
N ARG A 91 -2.76 -16.34 1.03
CA ARG A 91 -2.09 -16.16 -0.28
C ARG A 91 -2.13 -14.73 -0.83
N GLY A 92 -2.90 -13.85 -0.18
CA GLY A 92 -3.03 -12.45 -0.56
C GLY A 92 -1.95 -11.56 0.06
N ASP A 93 -2.10 -10.26 -0.08
CA ASP A 93 -1.21 -9.21 0.42
C ASP A 93 -1.87 -8.32 1.50
N ASP A 94 -3.10 -8.65 1.91
CA ASP A 94 -3.83 -7.91 2.93
C ASP A 94 -3.60 -8.52 4.32
N CYS A 95 -2.86 -7.79 5.15
CA CYS A 95 -2.51 -8.21 6.51
C CYS A 95 -2.59 -7.03 7.48
N THR A 96 -3.42 -7.07 8.52
CA THR A 96 -3.55 -5.97 9.51
C THR A 96 -3.12 -6.38 10.93
N CYS A 97 -2.51 -7.56 11.08
CA CYS A 97 -2.03 -8.09 12.35
C CYS A 97 -0.99 -7.18 13.02
N SER A 98 -0.88 -7.29 14.33
CA SER A 98 0.21 -6.74 15.14
C SER A 98 1.58 -7.32 14.80
N CYS A 99 1.62 -8.44 14.08
CA CYS A 99 2.84 -9.01 13.51
C CYS A 99 3.40 -8.20 12.34
N LEU A 100 2.74 -7.10 11.94
CA LEU A 100 3.18 -6.20 10.88
C LEU A 100 3.45 -6.88 9.52
N GLY A 101 2.85 -8.06 9.30
CA GLY A 101 3.06 -8.89 8.11
C GLY A 101 4.26 -9.83 8.17
N GLU A 102 5.00 -9.95 9.29
CA GLU A 102 6.19 -10.82 9.40
C GLU A 102 5.89 -12.30 9.10
N ASN A 103 4.72 -12.76 9.53
CA ASN A 103 4.30 -14.16 9.47
C ASN A 103 3.29 -14.46 8.35
N HIS A 104 2.87 -13.44 7.60
CA HIS A 104 1.77 -13.55 6.63
C HIS A 104 2.16 -14.44 5.45
N GLY A 105 1.31 -15.41 5.08
CA GLY A 105 1.57 -16.29 3.93
C GLY A 105 2.84 -17.14 3.99
N GLY A 106 3.30 -17.48 5.20
CA GLY A 106 4.48 -18.31 5.44
C GLY A 106 5.81 -17.54 5.46
N ALA A 107 5.83 -16.26 5.08
CA ALA A 107 6.97 -15.34 5.24
C ALA A 107 6.57 -13.90 4.87
N ALA A 108 7.21 -12.89 5.47
CA ALA A 108 7.03 -11.48 5.10
C ALA A 108 6.96 -11.22 3.57
N TYR A 109 5.75 -10.94 3.06
CA TYR A 109 5.46 -10.64 1.64
C TYR A 109 6.20 -9.42 1.07
N TRP A 110 6.82 -8.65 1.95
CA TRP A 110 7.46 -7.37 1.74
C TRP A 110 8.99 -7.46 1.94
N ARG A 111 9.56 -8.67 2.09
CA ARG A 111 11.02 -8.94 2.24
C ARG A 111 11.90 -8.39 1.13
N HIS A 112 11.33 -8.04 -0.02
CA HIS A 112 12.04 -7.45 -1.15
C HIS A 112 11.94 -5.93 -1.19
N TRP A 113 11.30 -5.30 -0.20
CA TRP A 113 11.08 -3.86 -0.12
C TRP A 113 12.06 -3.27 0.88
N ILE A 114 12.51 -2.03 0.62
CA ILE A 114 13.47 -1.35 1.47
C ILE A 114 12.67 -0.61 2.55
N GLU A 115 12.94 -0.88 3.83
CA GLU A 115 12.35 -0.09 4.92
C GLU A 115 12.93 1.34 4.87
N VAL A 116 12.06 2.35 4.87
CA VAL A 116 12.45 3.77 4.80
C VAL A 116 11.81 4.48 5.98
N GLY A 117 12.63 4.78 7.00
CA GLY A 117 12.23 5.55 8.18
C GLY A 117 11.85 4.71 9.40
N ASP A 118 11.54 5.38 10.51
CA ASP A 118 11.15 4.75 11.76
C ASP A 118 9.79 4.05 11.60
N THR A 119 9.77 2.73 11.78
CA THR A 119 8.54 2.00 12.11
C THR A 119 8.07 2.49 13.47
N THR A 120 7.17 3.48 13.50
CA THR A 120 6.00 3.59 14.42
C THR A 120 5.53 5.04 14.50
N LEU A 121 4.49 5.38 13.72
CA LEU A 121 3.52 6.38 14.16
C LEU A 121 2.37 5.63 14.82
N VAL A 122 2.21 5.76 16.15
CA VAL A 122 1.00 5.31 16.85
C VAL A 122 -0.07 6.39 16.67
N ALA A 123 -1.07 6.13 15.83
CA ALA A 123 -2.25 7.00 15.76
C ALA A 123 -3.22 6.65 16.90
N PRO A 124 -4.15 7.55 17.27
CA PRO A 124 -5.19 7.23 18.25
C PRO A 124 -5.96 5.95 17.86
N GLY A 125 -6.12 5.02 18.81
CA GLY A 125 -6.85 3.76 18.61
C GLY A 125 -5.99 2.56 18.20
N ASP A 126 -4.80 2.42 18.77
CA ASP A 126 -3.94 1.22 18.65
C ASP A 126 -3.50 0.86 17.23
N VAL A 127 -3.35 1.88 16.37
CA VAL A 127 -2.88 1.72 14.99
C VAL A 127 -1.38 1.95 14.93
N VAL A 128 -0.62 0.97 14.46
CA VAL A 128 0.80 1.12 14.12
C VAL A 128 0.91 1.30 12.61
N ARG A 129 1.61 2.36 12.20
CA ARG A 129 1.97 2.57 10.79
C ARG A 129 3.42 2.19 10.52
N ARG A 130 3.61 1.42 9.45
CA ARG A 130 4.90 1.09 8.88
C ARG A 130 5.09 1.82 7.55
N HIS A 131 6.27 2.40 7.35
CA HIS A 131 6.66 3.07 6.11
C HIS A 131 7.77 2.28 5.44
N VAL A 132 7.51 1.85 4.22
CA VAL A 132 8.48 1.15 3.37
C VAL A 132 8.51 1.77 1.98
N ARG A 133 9.60 1.55 1.26
CA ARG A 133 9.75 1.96 -0.14
C ARG A 133 10.00 0.75 -1.00
N LEU A 134 9.25 0.68 -2.10
CA LEU A 134 9.54 -0.23 -3.19
C LEU A 134 10.23 0.56 -4.31
N THR A 135 11.42 0.13 -4.72
CA THR A 135 12.08 0.62 -5.93
C THR A 135 11.82 -0.34 -7.08
N ALA A 136 11.72 0.16 -8.31
CA ALA A 136 11.79 -0.71 -9.48
C ALA A 136 13.07 -1.54 -9.37
N ARG A 137 12.96 -2.87 -9.52
CA ARG A 137 14.15 -3.71 -9.66
C ARG A 137 14.84 -3.27 -10.95
N GLY A 138 16.13 -2.94 -10.85
CA GLY A 138 17.00 -2.85 -12.03
C GLY A 138 17.13 -4.20 -12.72
#